data_AF-A0A853II90-F1
#
_entry.id   AF-A0A853II90-F1
#
_cell.length_a   1.000
_cell.length_b   1.000
_cell.length_c   1.000
_cell.angle_alpha   90.00
_cell.angle_beta   90.00
_cell.angle_gamma   90.00
#
_symmetry.space_group_name_H-M   'P 1'
#
loop_
_entity.id
_entity.type
_entity.pdbx_description
1 polymer ?
#
loop_
_entity_poly.entity_id
_entity_poly.type
_entity_poly.pdbx_seq_one_letter_code
_entity_poly.pdbx_strand_id
1 'polypeptide(L)'
;LAVDRSQQGQCLGEKLLVDAVYRTVLVAEQISAIGLFVDPMTPNVIPFYQQYGFFPADPSDSSQLEMWLHIKACTEIAAAICE
;
A
#
# COMPACT_ATOMS: atom_id res chain seq x y z
N LEU A 1 -8.48 4.03 1.58
CA LEU A 1 -7.89 5.06 0.69
C LEU A 1 -8.95 5.50 -0.32
N ALA A 2 -9.11 6.79 -0.57
CA ALA A 2 -10.02 7.30 -1.61
C ALA A 2 -9.53 8.66 -2.14
N VAL A 3 -9.86 8.95 -3.39
CA VAL A 3 -9.62 10.26 -4.03
C VAL A 3 -10.92 10.71 -4.69
N ASP A 4 -11.27 11.99 -4.50
CA ASP A 4 -12.43 12.58 -5.15
C ASP A 4 -12.38 12.41 -6.68
N ARG A 5 -13.52 12.15 -7.31
CA ARG A 5 -13.60 11.86 -8.75
C ARG A 5 -13.04 13.00 -9.61
N SER A 6 -13.24 14.26 -9.22
CA SER A 6 -12.70 15.42 -9.94
C SER A 6 -11.18 15.54 -9.85
N GLN A 7 -10.56 14.83 -8.91
CA GLN A 7 -9.13 14.89 -8.63
C GLN A 7 -8.38 13.60 -8.99
N GLN A 8 -9.05 12.61 -9.57
CA GLN A 8 -8.42 11.39 -10.06
C GLN A 8 -7.49 11.68 -11.25
N GLY A 9 -6.48 10.83 -11.45
CA GLY A 9 -5.46 11.01 -12.51
C GLY A 9 -4.36 12.03 -12.17
N GLN A 10 -4.37 12.63 -10.98
CA GLN A 10 -3.38 13.62 -10.53
C GLN A 10 -2.41 13.05 -9.46
N CYS A 11 -2.20 11.74 -9.46
CA CYS A 11 -1.32 11.02 -8.52
C CYS A 11 -1.62 11.22 -7.02
N LEU A 12 -2.81 11.72 -6.65
CA LEU A 12 -3.16 11.89 -5.23
C LEU A 12 -3.27 10.56 -4.48
N GLY A 13 -3.76 9.52 -5.15
CA GLY A 13 -3.86 8.17 -4.56
C GLY A 13 -2.49 7.61 -4.19
N GLU A 14 -1.51 7.79 -5.08
CA GLU A 14 -0.11 7.44 -4.83
C GLU A 14 0.44 8.21 -3.63
N LYS A 15 0.31 9.54 -3.60
CA LYS A 15 0.82 10.37 -2.50
C LYS A 15 0.25 9.94 -1.15
N LEU A 16 -1.05 9.64 -1.10
CA LEU A 16 -1.71 9.17 0.12
C LEU A 16 -1.24 7.76 0.52
N LEU A 17 -1.04 6.85 -0.44
CA LEU A 17 -0.52 5.52 -0.14
C LEU A 17 0.92 5.60 0.39
N VAL A 18 1.76 6.39 -0.26
CA VAL A 18 3.16 6.63 0.12
C VAL A 18 3.25 7.26 1.52
N ASP A 19 2.39 8.22 1.86
CA ASP A 19 2.29 8.78 3.22
C ASP A 19 1.89 7.70 4.25
N ALA A 20 0.94 6.82 3.92
CA ALA A 20 0.55 5.72 4.79
C ALA A 20 1.69 4.70 5.00
N VAL A 21 2.47 4.40 3.95
CA VAL A 21 3.66 3.56 4.02
C VAL A 21 4.73 4.20 4.91
N TYR A 22 5.00 5.48 4.73
CA TYR A 22 5.96 6.23 5.55
C TYR A 22 5.58 6.19 7.05
N ARG A 23 4.31 6.46 7.38
CA ARG A 23 3.81 6.36 8.76
C ARG A 23 3.91 4.94 9.32
N THR A 24 3.71 3.92 8.49
CA THR A 24 3.87 2.52 8.89
C THR A 24 5.31 2.23 9.31
N VAL A 25 6.30 2.75 8.57
CA VAL A 25 7.72 2.62 8.93
C VAL A 25 8.03 3.32 10.25
N LEU A 26 7.56 4.56 10.43
CA LEU A 26 7.77 5.30 11.70
C LEU A 26 7.21 4.55 12.91
N VAL A 27 6.05 3.93 12.79
CA VAL A 27 5.47 3.11 13.86
C VAL A 27 6.28 1.83 14.08
N ALA A 28 6.74 1.19 13.01
CA ALA A 28 7.54 -0.03 13.08
C ALA A 28 8.87 0.19 13.83
N GLU A 29 9.47 1.37 13.74
CA GLU A 29 10.67 1.75 14.50
C GLU A 29 10.44 1.77 16.01
N GLN A 30 9.20 2.05 16.46
CA GLN A 30 8.87 2.15 17.88
C GLN A 30 8.34 0.85 18.48
N ILE A 31 7.44 0.15 17.77
CA ILE A 31 6.70 -0.99 18.32
C ILE A 31 6.76 -2.27 17.48
N SER A 32 7.64 -2.35 16.47
CA SER A 32 7.72 -3.41 15.47
C SER A 32 6.42 -3.57 14.65
N ALA A 33 6.56 -3.69 13.33
CA ALA A 33 5.46 -4.07 12.45
C ALA A 33 5.98 -5.02 11.37
N ILE A 34 5.11 -5.90 10.88
CA ILE A 34 5.48 -6.90 9.86
C ILE A 34 5.08 -6.47 8.44
N GLY A 35 4.24 -5.44 8.30
CA GLY A 35 3.79 -4.93 7.01
C GLY A 35 2.53 -4.07 7.07
N LEU A 36 2.01 -3.77 5.89
CA LEU A 36 0.76 -3.05 5.68
C LEU A 36 -0.24 -3.97 4.97
N PHE A 37 -1.46 -4.04 5.51
CA PHE A 37 -2.57 -4.79 4.95
C PHE A 37 -3.59 -3.83 4.35
N VAL A 38 -4.18 -4.21 3.21
CA VAL A 38 -5.28 -3.49 2.58
C VAL A 38 -6.37 -4.45 2.15
N ASP A 39 -7.59 -3.95 2.15
CA ASP A 39 -8.78 -4.61 1.61
C ASP A 39 -9.32 -3.76 0.45
N PRO A 40 -8.89 -4.04 -0.80
CA PRO A 40 -9.33 -3.31 -1.97
C PRO A 40 -10.81 -3.54 -2.26
N MET A 41 -11.58 -2.46 -2.37
CA MET A 41 -13.04 -2.53 -2.54
C MET A 41 -13.51 -3.25 -3.80
N THR A 42 -12.69 -3.27 -4.86
CA THR A 42 -13.04 -3.85 -6.16
C THR A 42 -11.82 -4.44 -6.88
N PRO A 43 -11.98 -5.48 -7.73
CA PRO A 43 -10.84 -6.10 -8.41
C PRO A 43 -10.05 -5.15 -9.34
N ASN A 44 -10.71 -4.12 -9.88
CA ASN A 44 -10.06 -3.17 -10.79
C ASN A 44 -9.05 -2.23 -10.10
N VAL A 45 -9.02 -2.17 -8.76
CA VAL A 45 -7.99 -1.41 -8.03
C VAL A 45 -6.78 -2.24 -7.62
N ILE A 46 -6.81 -3.57 -7.82
CA ILE A 46 -5.66 -4.45 -7.53
C ILE A 46 -4.37 -3.99 -8.24
N PRO A 47 -4.38 -3.65 -9.55
CA PRO A 47 -3.16 -3.22 -10.24
C PRO A 47 -2.53 -1.96 -9.63
N PHE A 48 -3.36 -1.07 -9.06
CA PHE A 48 -2.87 0.13 -8.37
C PHE A 48 -2.03 -0.22 -7.14
N TYR A 49 -2.33 -1.27 -6.40
CA TYR A 49 -1.52 -1.69 -5.26
C TYR A 49 -0.32 -2.54 -5.68
N GLN A 50 -0.49 -3.42 -6.67
CA GLN A 50 0.57 -4.32 -7.14
C GLN A 50 1.84 -3.58 -7.61
N GLN A 51 1.70 -2.40 -8.22
CA GLN A 51 2.85 -1.59 -8.66
C GLN A 51 3.76 -1.12 -7.50
N TYR A 52 3.26 -1.12 -6.25
CA TYR A 52 4.04 -0.81 -5.05
C TYR A 52 4.53 -2.06 -4.30
N GLY A 53 4.40 -3.25 -4.90
CA GLY A 53 4.87 -4.50 -4.31
C GLY A 53 3.87 -5.21 -3.40
N PHE A 54 2.60 -4.79 -3.39
CA PHE A 54 1.55 -5.55 -2.71
C PHE A 54 1.28 -6.87 -3.44
N PHE A 55 1.04 -7.93 -2.67
CA PHE A 55 0.67 -9.26 -3.16
C PHE A 55 -0.59 -9.77 -2.44
N PRO A 56 -1.32 -10.76 -3.00
CA PRO A 56 -2.50 -11.32 -2.35
C PRO A 56 -2.18 -11.86 -0.95
N ALA A 57 -3.00 -11.52 0.03
CA ALA A 57 -2.82 -11.99 1.41
C ALA A 57 -2.99 -13.51 1.51
N ASP A 58 -3.91 -14.08 0.71
CA ASP A 58 -4.07 -15.52 0.53
C ASP A 58 -3.88 -15.91 -0.95
N PRO A 59 -2.71 -16.46 -1.33
CA PRO A 59 -2.47 -16.91 -2.70
C PRO A 59 -3.33 -18.11 -3.14
N SER A 60 -3.97 -18.81 -2.19
CA SER A 60 -4.78 -20.00 -2.47
C SER A 60 -6.24 -19.67 -2.79
N ASP A 61 -6.72 -18.48 -2.44
CA ASP A 61 -8.08 -18.02 -2.69
C ASP A 61 -8.07 -16.78 -3.60
N SER A 62 -8.34 -16.98 -4.89
CA SER A 62 -8.40 -15.90 -5.88
C SER A 62 -9.68 -15.08 -5.82
N SER A 63 -10.65 -15.44 -4.97
CA SER A 63 -11.86 -14.64 -4.75
C SER A 63 -11.67 -13.54 -3.71
N GLN A 64 -10.64 -13.67 -2.87
CA GLN A 64 -10.20 -12.66 -1.91
C GLN A 64 -9.38 -11.57 -2.61
N LEU A 65 -9.63 -10.33 -2.22
CA LEU A 65 -8.97 -9.15 -2.78
C LEU A 65 -7.90 -8.59 -1.86
N GLU A 66 -7.89 -9.03 -0.61
CA GLU A 66 -7.00 -8.60 0.44
C GLU A 66 -5.54 -8.72 0.01
N MET A 67 -4.76 -7.68 0.31
CA MET A 67 -3.37 -7.61 -0.11
C MET A 67 -2.47 -7.23 1.04
N TRP A 68 -1.22 -7.69 0.94
CA TRP A 68 -0.17 -7.48 1.92
C TRP A 68 1.04 -6.81 1.28
N LEU A 69 1.66 -5.89 2.01
CA LEU A 69 2.96 -5.30 1.71
C LEU A 69 3.90 -5.55 2.89
N HIS A 70 5.01 -6.25 2.68
CA HIS A 70 5.98 -6.52 3.74
C HIS A 70 6.64 -5.25 4.25
N ILE A 71 6.97 -5.22 5.55
CA ILE A 71 7.65 -4.07 6.16
C ILE A 71 8.98 -3.72 5.45
N LYS A 72 9.70 -4.72 4.92
CA LYS A 72 10.90 -4.49 4.12
C LYS A 72 10.63 -3.60 2.90
N ALA A 73 9.57 -3.90 2.14
CA ALA A 73 9.18 -3.10 0.99
C ALA A 73 8.70 -1.70 1.42
N CYS A 74 8.01 -1.59 2.57
CA CYS A 74 7.65 -0.30 3.14
C CYS A 74 8.89 0.57 3.42
N THR A 75 9.94 0.01 4.01
CA THR A 75 11.20 0.71 4.29
C THR A 75 11.89 1.16 2.99
N GLU A 76 11.92 0.32 1.97
CA GLU A 76 12.49 0.66 0.65
C GLU A 76 11.73 1.82 -0.02
N ILE A 77 10.39 1.79 -0.01
CA ILE A 77 9.55 2.87 -0.52
C ILE A 77 9.78 4.16 0.27
N ALA A 78 9.83 4.09 1.60
CA ALA A 78 10.03 5.25 2.46
C ALA A 78 11.39 5.91 2.23
N ALA A 79 12.44 5.11 2.02
CA ALA A 79 13.78 5.63 1.72
C ALA A 79 13.83 6.41 0.40
N ALA A 80 13.14 5.93 -0.63
CA ALA A 80 13.10 6.56 -1.95
C ALA A 80 12.36 7.92 -2.00
N ILE A 81 11.63 8.30 -0.94
CA ILE A 81 10.96 9.62 -0.84
C ILE A 81 11.94 10.69 -0.33
N CYS A 82 12.96 10.28 0.44
CA CYS A 82 13.93 11.17 1.08
C CYS A 82 15.12 11.52 0.17
N GLU A 83 15.19 10.96 -1.04
CA GLU A 83 16.16 11.26 -2.10
C GLU A 83 15.59 12.29 -3.09
#